data_AF-A0A9E6ZMC3-F1
#
_entry.id   AF-A0A9E6ZMC3-F1
#
_cell.length_a   1.000
_cell.length_b   1.000
_cell.length_c   1.000
_cell.angle_alpha   90.00
_cell.angle_beta   90.00
_cell.angle_gamma   90.00
#
_symmetry.space_group_name_H-M   'P 1'
#
loop_
_entity.id
_entity.type
_entity.pdbx_description
1 polymer ?
#
loop_
_entity_poly.entity_id
_entity_poly.type
_entity_poly.pdbx_seq_one_letter_code
_entity_poly.pdbx_strand_id
1 'polypeptide(L)'
;MSKMFKTFVLTLFLCVSSGLYSSPDKPGQIRGKLFLDHSWERTIYISLIETFEKEFAVSDHMIIGSSPIDSLGRFTINLDILPKQWCFLRLHIVKKENPPASLIIGGSEENYCFLIADYYSTIQIHNTAEKPVFKNLSVSGAPYLKTFQYIINLKEYPNSINYENSLIEKEFVAEVVAAKLKIVADTCTNPLVSLYSLYQTDFHADAERDPAFYKEYLSKWKGNNSASFQSFRRQLPVTQKPGGLYLFILIIIAAGILFAVTIFLRNGKKRKLKKLSVQERKVFELLQKGASNQEISDAYNIEISTVKSHVSNIFSKLNIKSRKEAINIKKK
;
A
#
# COMPACT_ATOMS: atom_id res chain seq x y z
N MET A 1 -11.97 29.07 58.16
CA MET A 1 -11.43 28.13 59.16
C MET A 1 -12.57 27.25 59.62
N SER A 2 -12.71 26.02 59.15
CA SER A 2 -12.03 24.81 59.67
C SER A 2 -13.12 23.85 60.15
N LYS A 3 -13.07 22.61 59.64
CA LYS A 3 -13.84 21.41 60.03
C LYS A 3 -15.24 21.20 59.42
N MET A 4 -15.26 20.91 58.11
CA MET A 4 -16.20 19.93 57.53
C MET A 4 -15.39 18.90 56.75
N PHE A 5 -14.84 17.92 57.45
CA PHE A 5 -14.34 16.69 56.84
C PHE A 5 -14.38 15.56 57.87
N LYS A 6 -14.85 14.40 57.41
CA LYS A 6 -14.92 13.08 58.08
C LYS A 6 -16.17 12.79 58.90
N THR A 7 -17.08 11.99 58.33
CA THR A 7 -17.60 10.69 58.85
C THR A 7 -18.45 10.07 57.71
N PHE A 8 -17.91 9.10 56.96
CA PHE A 8 -18.30 7.68 56.96
C PHE A 8 -19.73 7.44 56.39
N VAL A 9 -19.87 7.22 55.07
CA VAL A 9 -20.03 5.90 54.41
C VAL A 9 -21.13 5.03 55.03
N LEU A 10 -22.33 5.02 54.43
CA LEU A 10 -23.10 3.82 54.04
C LEU A 10 -24.42 4.21 53.33
N THR A 11 -24.89 3.35 52.41
CA THR A 11 -26.22 3.31 51.75
C THR A 11 -26.50 4.39 50.70
N LEU A 12 -26.90 4.12 49.45
CA LEU A 12 -27.32 2.90 48.75
C LEU A 12 -27.14 3.18 47.24
N PHE A 13 -26.14 2.57 46.62
CA PHE A 13 -25.96 2.55 45.17
C PHE A 13 -26.93 1.51 44.59
N LEU A 14 -28.09 1.95 44.11
CA LEU A 14 -28.92 1.11 43.23
C LEU A 14 -28.30 1.17 41.83
N CYS A 15 -27.25 0.37 41.65
CA CYS A 15 -26.78 -0.02 40.32
C CYS A 15 -27.91 -0.77 39.62
N VAL A 16 -28.62 -0.09 38.73
CA VAL A 16 -29.28 -0.75 37.61
C VAL A 16 -28.15 -1.15 36.64
N SER A 17 -27.46 -2.24 36.96
CA SER A 17 -26.71 -2.98 35.97
C SER A 17 -27.72 -3.71 35.10
N SER A 18 -28.27 -3.04 34.09
CA SER A 18 -28.75 -3.74 32.91
C SER A 18 -27.52 -4.42 32.31
N GLY A 19 -27.27 -5.65 32.74
CA GLY A 19 -26.37 -6.54 32.04
C GLY A 19 -26.84 -6.56 30.59
N LEU A 20 -26.04 -5.98 29.70
CA LEU A 20 -26.09 -6.24 28.28
C LEU A 20 -25.91 -7.75 28.16
N TYR A 21 -27.01 -8.49 28.12
CA TYR A 21 -27.02 -9.84 27.60
C TYR A 21 -26.58 -9.69 26.14
N SER A 22 -25.28 -9.86 25.88
CA SER A 22 -24.82 -10.11 24.52
C SER A 22 -25.45 -11.43 24.13
N SER A 23 -26.51 -11.37 23.31
CA SER A 23 -26.95 -12.56 22.59
C SER A 23 -25.70 -13.18 21.95
N PRO A 24 -25.46 -14.50 22.06
CA PRO A 24 -24.32 -15.12 21.40
C PRO A 24 -24.34 -14.70 19.93
N ASP A 25 -23.16 -14.35 19.40
CA ASP A 25 -22.95 -14.09 17.97
C ASP A 25 -23.48 -15.30 17.20
N LYS A 26 -24.71 -15.20 16.68
CA LYS A 26 -25.31 -16.27 15.89
C LYS A 26 -24.93 -16.03 14.44
N PRO A 27 -24.41 -17.05 13.74
CA PRO A 27 -24.10 -16.93 12.33
C PRO A 27 -25.39 -16.66 11.55
N GLY A 28 -25.25 -15.86 10.51
CA GLY A 28 -26.23 -15.67 9.48
C GLY A 28 -26.36 -16.91 8.59
N GLN A 29 -27.17 -16.77 7.55
CA GLN A 29 -27.52 -17.87 6.67
C GLN A 29 -27.97 -17.38 5.30
N ILE A 30 -27.67 -18.18 4.29
CA ILE A 30 -28.23 -18.03 2.95
C ILE A 30 -29.25 -19.14 2.77
N ARG A 31 -30.51 -18.75 2.56
CA ARG A 31 -31.61 -19.70 2.34
C ARG A 31 -32.25 -19.42 1.00
N GLY A 32 -32.93 -20.40 0.43
CA GLY A 32 -33.59 -20.16 -0.83
C GLY A 32 -34.33 -21.33 -1.41
N LYS A 33 -34.86 -21.11 -2.60
CA LYS A 33 -35.51 -22.11 -3.43
C LYS A 33 -34.95 -22.04 -4.86
N LEU A 34 -34.42 -23.16 -5.35
CA LEU A 34 -33.95 -23.36 -6.72
C LEU A 34 -34.82 -24.41 -7.43
N PHE A 35 -35.42 -24.01 -8.54
CA PHE A 35 -36.07 -24.94 -9.47
C PHE A 35 -35.02 -25.59 -10.37
N LEU A 36 -34.78 -26.89 -10.16
CA LEU A 36 -33.79 -27.68 -10.89
C LEU A 36 -34.46 -28.83 -11.64
N ASP A 37 -34.08 -29.03 -12.90
CA ASP A 37 -34.40 -30.23 -13.67
C ASP A 37 -33.60 -31.46 -13.19
N HIS A 38 -33.83 -32.63 -13.80
CA HIS A 38 -33.20 -33.88 -13.38
C HIS A 38 -31.71 -34.02 -13.73
N SER A 39 -31.16 -33.11 -14.54
CA SER A 39 -29.75 -33.16 -14.97
C SER A 39 -28.78 -32.56 -13.94
N TRP A 40 -29.30 -31.82 -12.96
CA TRP A 40 -28.52 -31.20 -11.90
C TRP A 40 -28.38 -32.10 -10.68
N GLU A 41 -27.23 -32.01 -10.01
CA GLU A 41 -27.07 -32.50 -8.66
C GLU A 41 -27.91 -31.68 -7.68
N ARG A 42 -28.42 -32.34 -6.64
CA ARG A 42 -29.24 -31.73 -5.59
C ARG A 42 -28.36 -31.18 -4.46
N THR A 43 -27.29 -30.50 -4.82
CA THR A 43 -26.32 -29.91 -3.89
C THR A 43 -25.93 -28.53 -4.40
N ILE A 44 -26.02 -27.53 -3.53
CA ILE A 44 -25.47 -26.20 -3.75
C ILE A 44 -24.14 -26.09 -3.02
N TYR A 45 -23.15 -25.52 -3.69
CA TYR A 45 -21.82 -25.28 -3.15
C TYR A 45 -21.63 -23.79 -2.91
N ILE A 46 -20.82 -23.47 -1.90
CA ILE A 46 -20.37 -22.11 -1.61
C ILE A 46 -18.85 -22.06 -1.70
N SER A 47 -18.34 -21.13 -2.50
CA SER A 47 -16.92 -20.87 -2.64
C SER A 47 -16.55 -19.49 -2.13
N LEU A 48 -15.39 -19.38 -1.47
CA LEU A 48 -14.78 -18.11 -1.10
C LEU A 48 -13.83 -17.67 -2.22
N ILE A 49 -14.07 -16.48 -2.77
CA ILE A 49 -13.20 -15.86 -3.76
C ILE A 49 -12.37 -14.79 -3.05
N GLU A 50 -11.08 -15.08 -2.88
CA GLU A 50 -10.18 -14.20 -2.14
C GLU A 50 -10.01 -12.82 -2.79
N THR A 51 -9.91 -12.80 -4.12
CA THR A 51 -9.62 -11.60 -4.90
C THR A 51 -10.41 -11.62 -6.23
N PHE A 52 -10.82 -10.45 -6.73
CA PHE A 52 -11.71 -10.36 -7.89
C PHE A 52 -11.09 -10.86 -9.20
N GLU A 53 -9.76 -10.89 -9.31
CA GLU A 53 -9.04 -11.46 -10.45
C GLU A 53 -9.26 -12.98 -10.57
N LYS A 54 -9.67 -13.63 -9.47
CA LYS A 54 -9.99 -15.06 -9.41
C LYS A 54 -11.50 -15.33 -9.50
N GLU A 55 -12.32 -14.38 -9.96
CA GLU A 55 -13.79 -14.48 -10.03
C GLU A 55 -14.27 -15.79 -10.67
N PHE A 56 -13.66 -16.18 -11.80
CA PHE A 56 -13.99 -17.41 -12.54
C PHE A 56 -13.03 -18.58 -12.28
N ALA A 57 -12.08 -18.43 -11.35
CA ALA A 57 -11.19 -19.53 -10.99
C ALA A 57 -11.95 -20.61 -10.22
N VAL A 58 -11.59 -21.88 -10.45
CA VAL A 58 -12.28 -23.02 -9.85
C VAL A 58 -11.27 -24.02 -9.32
N SER A 59 -11.49 -24.46 -8.09
CA SER A 59 -10.70 -25.49 -7.41
C SER A 59 -11.50 -26.02 -6.21
N ASP A 60 -11.19 -27.24 -5.77
CA ASP A 60 -11.84 -27.79 -4.58
C ASP A 60 -11.51 -26.99 -3.32
N HIS A 61 -10.30 -26.42 -3.22
CA HIS A 61 -9.88 -25.61 -2.07
C HIS A 61 -10.65 -24.29 -1.93
N MET A 62 -11.28 -23.80 -3.00
CA MET A 62 -12.13 -22.61 -2.92
C MET A 62 -13.52 -22.94 -2.35
N ILE A 63 -13.96 -24.20 -2.41
CA ILE A 63 -15.26 -24.63 -1.88
C ILE A 63 -15.15 -24.74 -0.36
N ILE A 64 -15.81 -23.82 0.33
CA ILE A 64 -15.77 -23.74 1.79
C ILE A 64 -16.93 -24.50 2.44
N GLY A 65 -17.94 -24.90 1.67
CA GLY A 65 -19.07 -25.66 2.16
C GLY A 65 -20.06 -26.05 1.06
N SER A 66 -21.05 -26.84 1.45
CA SER A 66 -22.16 -27.24 0.61
C SER A 66 -23.42 -27.47 1.44
N SER A 67 -24.58 -27.45 0.78
CA SER A 67 -25.87 -27.78 1.36
C SER A 67 -26.65 -28.67 0.40
N PRO A 68 -27.36 -29.70 0.89
CA PRO A 68 -28.34 -30.39 0.07
C PRO A 68 -29.46 -29.43 -0.34
N ILE A 69 -30.05 -29.71 -1.50
CA ILE A 69 -31.26 -29.07 -2.01
C ILE A 69 -32.37 -30.11 -1.92
N ASP A 70 -33.44 -29.82 -1.17
CA ASP A 70 -34.53 -30.77 -0.98
C ASP A 70 -35.35 -31.01 -2.26
N SER A 71 -36.31 -31.93 -2.20
CA SER A 71 -37.20 -32.26 -3.32
C SER A 71 -38.07 -31.09 -3.77
N LEU A 72 -38.27 -30.09 -2.91
CA LEU A 72 -38.99 -28.85 -3.22
C LEU A 72 -38.05 -27.72 -3.68
N GLY A 73 -36.77 -28.01 -3.86
CA GLY A 73 -35.76 -27.06 -4.31
C GLY A 73 -35.19 -26.18 -3.20
N ARG A 74 -35.52 -26.43 -1.93
CA ARG A 74 -35.10 -25.55 -0.83
C ARG A 74 -33.73 -25.92 -0.33
N PHE A 75 -32.95 -24.91 0.06
CA PHE A 75 -31.62 -25.10 0.63
C PHE A 75 -31.36 -24.10 1.77
N THR A 76 -30.37 -24.39 2.61
CA THR A 76 -29.92 -23.51 3.69
C THR A 76 -28.42 -23.71 3.92
N ILE A 77 -27.65 -22.64 3.73
CA ILE A 77 -26.21 -22.60 3.99
C ILE A 77 -25.98 -21.75 5.25
N ASN A 78 -25.34 -22.32 6.27
CA ASN A 78 -24.91 -21.58 7.45
C ASN A 78 -23.62 -20.82 7.16
N LEU A 79 -23.46 -19.62 7.71
CA LEU A 79 -22.31 -18.76 7.49
C LEU A 79 -21.31 -18.77 8.66
N ASP A 80 -21.35 -19.80 9.50
CA ASP A 80 -20.47 -19.99 10.65
C ASP A 80 -18.99 -20.13 10.27
N ILE A 81 -18.74 -20.66 9.07
CA ILE A 81 -17.40 -20.77 8.47
C ILE A 81 -16.86 -19.44 7.93
N LEU A 82 -17.70 -18.42 7.74
CA LEU A 82 -17.26 -17.14 7.18
C LEU A 82 -16.58 -16.27 8.24
N PRO A 83 -15.58 -15.46 7.85
CA PRO A 83 -15.08 -14.43 8.73
C PRO A 83 -16.14 -13.33 8.95
N LYS A 84 -15.96 -12.53 10.00
CA LYS A 84 -16.83 -11.39 10.33
C LYS A 84 -16.72 -10.21 9.35
N GLN A 85 -15.75 -10.25 8.44
CA GLN A 85 -15.58 -9.24 7.39
C GLN A 85 -16.35 -9.65 6.13
N TRP A 86 -16.71 -8.67 5.30
CA TRP A 86 -17.33 -8.93 3.99
C TRP A 86 -16.46 -9.84 3.13
N CYS A 87 -17.10 -10.83 2.51
CA CYS A 87 -16.52 -11.80 1.60
C CYS A 87 -17.16 -11.71 0.22
N PHE A 88 -16.37 -11.99 -0.81
CA PHE A 88 -16.87 -12.24 -2.15
C PHE A 88 -17.03 -13.75 -2.32
N LEU A 89 -18.25 -14.17 -2.65
CA LEU A 89 -18.66 -15.56 -2.60
C LEU A 89 -19.26 -15.96 -3.95
N ARG A 90 -19.08 -17.23 -4.30
CA ARG A 90 -19.79 -17.86 -5.41
C ARG A 90 -20.70 -18.94 -4.86
N LEU A 91 -21.96 -18.93 -5.27
CA LEU A 91 -22.80 -20.10 -5.18
C LEU A 91 -22.85 -20.78 -6.53
N HIS A 92 -22.78 -22.10 -6.53
CA HIS A 92 -22.94 -22.87 -7.76
C HIS A 92 -23.58 -24.23 -7.53
N ILE A 93 -24.14 -24.79 -8.59
CA ILE A 93 -24.64 -26.16 -8.66
C ILE A 93 -23.89 -26.88 -9.78
N VAL A 94 -23.85 -28.21 -9.79
CA VAL A 94 -23.14 -28.98 -10.83
C VAL A 94 -24.07 -29.96 -11.51
N LYS A 95 -23.75 -30.31 -12.77
CA LYS A 95 -24.42 -31.43 -13.44
C LYS A 95 -24.09 -32.73 -12.74
N LYS A 96 -24.98 -33.72 -12.88
CA LYS A 96 -24.69 -35.09 -12.44
C LYS A 96 -23.41 -35.58 -13.09
N GLU A 97 -22.64 -36.35 -12.33
CA GLU A 97 -21.35 -36.94 -12.74
C GLU A 97 -20.19 -35.93 -12.90
N ASN A 98 -20.45 -34.62 -12.82
CA ASN A 98 -19.39 -33.61 -12.82
C ASN A 98 -18.83 -33.39 -11.41
N PRO A 99 -17.51 -33.11 -11.27
CA PRO A 99 -16.91 -32.83 -9.98
C PRO A 99 -17.46 -31.53 -9.36
N PRO A 100 -17.46 -31.38 -8.01
CA PRO A 100 -17.92 -30.17 -7.33
C PRO A 100 -17.26 -28.88 -7.82
N ALA A 101 -15.97 -28.95 -8.17
CA ALA A 101 -15.20 -27.88 -8.78
C ALA A 101 -15.46 -27.75 -10.30
N SER A 102 -16.74 -27.69 -10.71
CA SER A 102 -17.15 -27.47 -12.11
C SER A 102 -17.96 -26.18 -12.28
N LEU A 103 -17.56 -25.36 -13.24
CA LEU A 103 -18.23 -24.10 -13.58
C LEU A 103 -18.56 -24.06 -15.07
N ILE A 104 -19.80 -23.66 -15.38
CA ILE A 104 -20.30 -23.42 -16.73
C ILE A 104 -20.53 -21.92 -16.84
N ILE A 105 -19.82 -21.26 -17.76
CA ILE A 105 -19.84 -19.81 -17.95
C ILE A 105 -20.64 -19.48 -19.20
N GLY A 106 -21.70 -18.68 -19.04
CA GLY A 106 -22.59 -18.29 -20.12
C GLY A 106 -23.50 -19.42 -20.62
N GLY A 107 -24.34 -19.09 -21.61
CA GLY A 107 -25.32 -20.00 -22.19
C GLY A 107 -26.50 -20.29 -21.26
N SER A 108 -27.36 -21.26 -21.63
CA SER A 108 -28.56 -21.63 -20.85
C SER A 108 -28.27 -22.49 -19.61
N GLU A 109 -27.07 -23.03 -19.52
CA GLU A 109 -26.64 -23.95 -18.46
C GLU A 109 -25.64 -23.30 -17.50
N GLU A 110 -25.51 -21.97 -17.52
CA GLU A 110 -24.73 -21.24 -16.52
C GLU A 110 -25.18 -21.61 -15.10
N ASN A 111 -24.22 -21.98 -14.27
CA ASN A 111 -24.48 -22.75 -13.06
C ASN A 111 -24.04 -22.05 -11.77
N TYR A 112 -23.83 -20.73 -11.79
CA TYR A 112 -23.37 -19.98 -10.63
C TYR A 112 -24.01 -18.61 -10.50
N CYS A 113 -23.89 -18.02 -9.31
CA CYS A 113 -24.00 -16.58 -9.09
C CYS A 113 -22.93 -16.10 -8.11
N PHE A 114 -22.61 -14.82 -8.20
CA PHE A 114 -21.76 -14.15 -7.21
C PHE A 114 -22.61 -13.39 -6.19
N LEU A 115 -22.12 -13.35 -4.96
CA LEU A 115 -22.72 -12.59 -3.89
C LEU A 115 -21.68 -12.07 -2.91
N ILE A 116 -22.10 -11.09 -2.12
CA ILE A 116 -21.29 -10.49 -1.06
C ILE A 116 -22.03 -10.73 0.25
N ALA A 117 -21.33 -11.35 1.21
CA ALA A 117 -21.89 -11.66 2.52
C ALA A 117 -20.76 -11.70 3.57
N ASP A 118 -21.14 -11.58 4.83
CA ASP A 118 -20.27 -11.78 6.00
C ASP A 118 -20.90 -12.80 6.94
N TYR A 119 -20.23 -13.08 8.07
CA TYR A 119 -20.72 -13.97 9.13
C TYR A 119 -22.16 -13.69 9.59
N TYR A 120 -22.65 -12.44 9.52
CA TYR A 120 -23.95 -12.03 10.06
C TYR A 120 -25.06 -11.96 9.00
N SER A 121 -24.71 -12.11 7.74
CA SER A 121 -25.61 -11.88 6.62
C SER A 121 -26.77 -12.87 6.61
N THR A 122 -28.00 -12.36 6.46
CA THR A 122 -29.20 -13.18 6.25
C THR A 122 -29.74 -12.88 4.87
N ILE A 123 -29.59 -13.83 3.95
CA ILE A 123 -29.92 -13.64 2.53
C ILE A 123 -30.95 -14.69 2.11
N GLN A 124 -31.99 -14.27 1.41
CA GLN A 124 -32.91 -15.20 0.76
C GLN A 124 -32.79 -15.09 -0.76
N ILE A 125 -32.71 -16.23 -1.43
CA ILE A 125 -32.54 -16.34 -2.88
C ILE A 125 -33.65 -17.21 -3.47
N HIS A 126 -34.34 -16.71 -4.48
CA HIS A 126 -35.37 -17.47 -5.20
C HIS A 126 -35.18 -17.29 -6.69
N ASN A 127 -35.14 -18.36 -7.47
CA ASN A 127 -35.16 -18.24 -8.93
C ASN A 127 -36.60 -18.28 -9.47
N THR A 128 -36.84 -17.62 -10.61
CA THR A 128 -38.15 -17.58 -11.27
C THR A 128 -38.38 -18.74 -12.25
N ALA A 129 -37.71 -19.88 -12.05
CA ALA A 129 -37.78 -21.11 -12.86
C ALA A 129 -37.30 -21.02 -14.32
N GLU A 130 -36.79 -19.87 -14.77
CA GLU A 130 -36.16 -19.73 -16.08
C GLU A 130 -34.72 -20.25 -16.08
N LYS A 131 -34.25 -20.73 -17.25
CA LYS A 131 -32.84 -21.03 -17.50
C LYS A 131 -32.10 -19.77 -17.96
N PRO A 132 -30.84 -19.56 -17.57
CA PRO A 132 -30.06 -20.29 -16.56
C PRO A 132 -30.60 -20.15 -15.15
N VAL A 133 -30.31 -21.14 -14.29
CA VAL A 133 -30.85 -21.26 -12.93
C VAL A 133 -30.66 -19.98 -12.11
N PHE A 134 -29.54 -19.29 -12.31
CA PHE A 134 -29.13 -18.11 -11.55
C PHE A 134 -29.33 -16.77 -12.29
N LYS A 135 -29.91 -16.74 -13.49
CA LYS A 135 -30.03 -15.50 -14.26
C LYS A 135 -31.06 -14.52 -13.68
N ASN A 136 -32.19 -15.04 -13.20
CA ASN A 136 -33.32 -14.25 -12.68
C ASN A 136 -33.57 -14.57 -11.20
N LEU A 137 -32.60 -14.22 -10.35
CA LEU A 137 -32.70 -14.37 -8.90
C LEU A 137 -33.41 -13.17 -8.27
N SER A 138 -34.44 -13.47 -7.49
CA SER A 138 -34.96 -12.56 -6.48
C SER A 138 -34.15 -12.72 -5.20
N VAL A 139 -33.50 -11.62 -4.78
CA VAL A 139 -32.65 -11.60 -3.58
C VAL A 139 -33.21 -10.62 -2.55
N SER A 140 -33.39 -11.07 -1.31
CA SER A 140 -33.83 -10.25 -0.17
C SER A 140 -32.87 -10.39 1.02
N GLY A 141 -32.94 -9.44 1.96
CA GLY A 141 -32.03 -9.38 3.11
C GLY A 141 -30.65 -8.77 2.81
N ALA A 142 -30.36 -8.46 1.54
CA ALA A 142 -29.08 -7.89 1.10
C ALA A 142 -29.31 -6.75 0.08
N PRO A 143 -29.71 -5.54 0.51
CA PRO A 143 -30.06 -4.43 -0.39
C PRO A 143 -28.89 -3.98 -1.28
N TYR A 144 -27.66 -4.10 -0.79
CA TYR A 144 -26.43 -3.77 -1.54
C TYR A 144 -26.21 -4.66 -2.77
N LEU A 145 -26.83 -5.86 -2.84
CA LEU A 145 -26.76 -6.71 -4.04
C LEU A 145 -27.52 -6.14 -5.23
N LYS A 146 -28.46 -5.21 -5.02
CA LYS A 146 -29.07 -4.46 -6.12
C LYS A 146 -28.04 -3.57 -6.82
N THR A 147 -27.19 -2.90 -6.04
CA THR A 147 -26.07 -2.11 -6.59
C THR A 147 -25.04 -3.01 -7.26
N PHE A 148 -24.76 -4.18 -6.69
CA PHE A 148 -23.89 -5.17 -7.32
C PHE A 148 -24.43 -5.64 -8.68
N GLN A 149 -25.72 -5.97 -8.78
CA GLN A 149 -26.35 -6.32 -10.06
C GLN A 149 -26.34 -5.16 -11.05
N TYR A 150 -26.56 -3.93 -10.57
CA TYR A 150 -26.45 -2.73 -11.40
C TYR A 150 -25.04 -2.59 -12.00
N ILE A 151 -23.99 -2.83 -11.23
CA ILE A 151 -22.60 -2.82 -11.73
C ILE A 151 -22.40 -3.88 -12.83
N ILE A 152 -22.87 -5.11 -12.61
CA ILE A 152 -22.77 -6.19 -13.62
C ILE A 152 -23.46 -5.78 -14.92
N ASN A 153 -24.70 -5.28 -14.83
CA ASN A 153 -25.45 -4.87 -16.01
C ASN A 153 -24.78 -3.68 -16.74
N LEU A 154 -24.22 -2.75 -15.97
CA LEU A 154 -23.58 -1.55 -16.51
C LEU A 154 -22.26 -1.88 -17.23
N LYS A 155 -21.48 -2.82 -16.69
CA LYS A 155 -20.24 -3.35 -17.32
C LYS A 155 -20.52 -3.94 -18.70
N GLU A 156 -21.59 -4.71 -18.85
CA GLU A 156 -21.93 -5.38 -20.11
C GLU A 156 -22.57 -4.44 -21.15
N TYR A 157 -23.02 -3.25 -20.72
CA TYR A 157 -23.73 -2.31 -21.57
C TYR A 157 -22.97 -1.93 -22.86
N PRO A 158 -21.65 -1.62 -22.84
CA PRO A 158 -20.91 -1.33 -24.06
C PRO A 158 -20.81 -2.52 -25.03
N ASN A 159 -21.01 -3.76 -24.57
CA ASN A 159 -20.99 -4.93 -25.46
C ASN A 159 -22.40 -5.27 -26.00
N SER A 160 -23.44 -4.66 -25.44
CA SER A 160 -24.84 -4.91 -25.83
C SER A 160 -25.30 -4.06 -27.02
N ILE A 161 -24.55 -3.01 -27.39
CA ILE A 161 -24.90 -2.08 -28.47
C ILE A 161 -24.23 -2.52 -29.77
N ASN A 162 -24.96 -2.46 -30.88
CA ASN A 162 -24.40 -2.59 -32.22
C ASN A 162 -23.93 -1.22 -32.72
N TYR A 163 -22.62 -1.03 -32.85
CA TYR A 163 -22.00 0.24 -33.25
C TYR A 163 -21.74 0.36 -34.76
N GLU A 164 -22.24 -0.57 -35.59
CA GLU A 164 -22.03 -0.53 -37.05
C GLU A 164 -20.54 -0.38 -37.46
N ASN A 165 -19.64 -0.96 -36.67
CA ASN A 165 -18.16 -0.87 -36.77
C ASN A 165 -17.50 0.46 -36.30
N SER A 166 -18.22 1.35 -35.63
CA SER A 166 -17.63 2.57 -35.03
C SER A 166 -16.87 2.26 -33.73
N LEU A 167 -15.54 2.18 -33.82
CA LEU A 167 -14.68 2.00 -32.64
C LEU A 167 -14.74 3.19 -31.68
N ILE A 168 -14.82 4.41 -32.23
CA ILE A 168 -14.85 5.66 -31.45
C ILE A 168 -16.11 5.72 -30.58
N GLU A 169 -17.27 5.35 -31.12
CA GLU A 169 -18.50 5.32 -30.33
C GLU A 169 -18.46 4.28 -29.23
N LYS A 170 -17.89 3.10 -29.51
CA LYS A 170 -17.72 2.05 -28.50
C LYS A 170 -16.81 2.52 -27.36
N GLU A 171 -15.68 3.15 -27.69
CA GLU A 171 -14.75 3.72 -26.72
C GLU A 171 -15.43 4.81 -25.88
N PHE A 172 -16.14 5.74 -26.51
CA PHE A 172 -16.88 6.78 -25.80
C PHE A 172 -17.91 6.20 -24.82
N VAL A 173 -18.69 5.20 -25.23
CA VAL A 173 -19.66 4.54 -24.33
C VAL A 173 -18.95 3.83 -23.18
N ALA A 174 -17.83 3.16 -23.45
CA ALA A 174 -17.02 2.52 -22.42
C ALA A 174 -16.48 3.54 -21.40
N GLU A 175 -16.03 4.72 -21.84
CA GLU A 175 -15.60 5.81 -20.96
C GLU A 175 -16.74 6.34 -20.08
N VAL A 176 -17.93 6.53 -20.66
CA VAL A 176 -19.13 6.96 -19.89
C VAL A 176 -19.51 5.91 -18.85
N VAL A 177 -19.45 4.63 -19.21
CA VAL A 177 -19.68 3.52 -18.28
C VAL A 177 -18.64 3.51 -17.15
N ALA A 178 -17.36 3.67 -17.47
CA ALA A 178 -16.29 3.74 -16.47
C ALA A 178 -16.50 4.92 -15.50
N ALA A 179 -16.88 6.11 -16.00
CA ALA A 179 -17.20 7.25 -15.15
C ALA A 179 -18.37 6.97 -14.20
N LYS A 180 -19.43 6.31 -14.67
CA LYS A 180 -20.55 5.89 -13.82
C LYS A 180 -20.13 4.87 -12.76
N LEU A 181 -19.28 3.91 -13.13
CA LEU A 181 -18.74 2.91 -12.19
C LEU A 181 -17.87 3.55 -11.10
N LYS A 182 -17.10 4.62 -11.41
CA LYS A 182 -16.40 5.42 -10.40
C LYS A 182 -17.35 6.09 -9.42
N ILE A 183 -18.45 6.68 -9.91
CA ILE A 183 -19.48 7.29 -9.06
C ILE A 183 -20.12 6.24 -8.14
N VAL A 184 -20.39 5.04 -8.65
CA VAL A 184 -20.88 3.93 -7.82
C VAL A 184 -19.85 3.54 -6.76
N ALA A 185 -18.56 3.45 -7.11
CA ALA A 185 -17.50 3.14 -6.17
C ALA A 185 -17.45 4.16 -5.02
N ASP A 186 -17.58 5.46 -5.33
CA ASP A 186 -17.53 6.53 -4.34
C ASP A 186 -18.77 6.58 -3.44
N THR A 187 -19.96 6.38 -4.00
CA THR A 187 -21.22 6.49 -3.25
C THR A 187 -21.60 5.22 -2.49
N CYS A 188 -21.04 4.06 -2.85
CA CYS A 188 -21.41 2.80 -2.22
C CYS A 188 -20.92 2.70 -0.76
N THR A 189 -21.81 2.23 0.11
CA THR A 189 -21.55 1.97 1.53
C THR A 189 -20.90 0.60 1.78
N ASN A 190 -21.18 -0.40 0.93
CA ASN A 190 -20.57 -1.71 1.07
C ASN A 190 -19.16 -1.69 0.44
N PRO A 191 -18.10 -2.02 1.20
CA PRO A 191 -16.72 -1.89 0.72
C PRO A 191 -16.40 -2.80 -0.45
N LEU A 192 -16.91 -4.04 -0.47
CA LEU A 192 -16.63 -4.97 -1.57
C LEU A 192 -17.42 -4.63 -2.82
N VAL A 193 -18.68 -4.19 -2.69
CA VAL A 193 -19.46 -3.71 -3.85
C VAL A 193 -18.81 -2.46 -4.45
N SER A 194 -18.36 -1.54 -3.59
CA SER A 194 -17.61 -0.34 -3.97
C SER A 194 -16.35 -0.72 -4.77
N LEU A 195 -15.54 -1.64 -4.23
CA LEU A 195 -14.29 -2.05 -4.87
C LEU A 195 -14.52 -2.82 -6.17
N TYR A 196 -15.51 -3.73 -6.18
CA TYR A 196 -15.87 -4.48 -7.38
C TYR A 196 -16.21 -3.56 -8.55
N SER A 197 -16.84 -2.40 -8.29
CA SER A 197 -17.13 -1.38 -9.30
C SER A 197 -15.86 -0.87 -10.00
N LEU A 198 -14.79 -0.62 -9.25
CA LEU A 198 -13.50 -0.19 -9.83
C LEU A 198 -12.79 -1.32 -10.58
N TYR A 199 -12.97 -2.57 -10.16
CA TYR A 199 -12.46 -3.73 -10.91
C TYR A 199 -13.15 -3.92 -12.26
N GLN A 200 -14.31 -3.29 -12.48
CA GLN A 200 -14.97 -3.30 -13.79
C GLN A 200 -14.46 -2.18 -14.72
N THR A 201 -13.50 -1.36 -14.29
CA THR A 201 -12.87 -0.31 -15.10
C THR A 201 -11.40 -0.61 -15.34
N ASP A 202 -10.78 0.09 -16.30
CA ASP A 202 -9.31 0.17 -16.38
C ASP A 202 -8.79 1.14 -15.31
N PHE A 203 -8.82 0.68 -14.06
CA PHE A 203 -8.40 1.48 -12.92
C PHE A 203 -6.89 1.79 -12.93
N HIS A 204 -6.09 1.04 -13.69
CA HIS A 204 -4.66 1.35 -13.86
C HIS A 204 -4.49 2.63 -14.67
N ALA A 205 -5.05 2.68 -15.88
CA ALA A 205 -5.00 3.88 -16.72
C ALA A 205 -5.75 5.06 -16.09
N ASP A 206 -6.87 4.80 -15.42
CA ASP A 206 -7.63 5.84 -14.72
C ASP A 206 -6.88 6.40 -13.49
N ALA A 207 -6.11 5.59 -12.77
CA ALA A 207 -5.29 6.08 -11.64
C ALA A 207 -4.14 6.99 -12.07
N GLU A 208 -3.61 6.81 -13.28
CA GLU A 208 -2.63 7.74 -13.85
C GLU A 208 -3.27 9.08 -14.23
N ARG A 209 -4.50 9.05 -14.76
CA ARG A 209 -5.25 10.25 -15.16
C ARG A 209 -5.82 11.04 -13.98
N ASP A 210 -6.29 10.35 -12.95
CA ASP A 210 -6.97 10.92 -11.79
C ASP A 210 -6.45 10.34 -10.46
N PRO A 211 -5.18 10.61 -10.10
CA PRO A 211 -4.58 10.08 -8.88
C PRO A 211 -5.23 10.61 -7.59
N ALA A 212 -5.93 11.74 -7.66
CA ALA A 212 -6.62 12.33 -6.51
C ALA A 212 -7.79 11.44 -6.05
N PHE A 213 -8.63 10.99 -6.98
CA PHE A 213 -9.73 10.08 -6.70
C PHE A 213 -9.24 8.81 -5.99
N TYR A 214 -8.21 8.14 -6.51
CA TYR A 214 -7.71 6.90 -5.89
C TYR A 214 -7.09 7.14 -4.52
N LYS A 215 -6.42 8.27 -4.31
CA LYS A 215 -5.89 8.63 -2.99
C LYS A 215 -7.01 8.82 -1.97
N GLU A 216 -8.10 9.51 -2.34
CA GLU A 216 -9.27 9.70 -1.49
C GLU A 216 -10.00 8.38 -1.25
N TYR A 217 -10.19 7.57 -2.29
CA TYR A 217 -10.80 6.24 -2.21
C TYR A 217 -10.03 5.30 -1.26
N LEU A 218 -8.70 5.26 -1.38
CA LEU A 218 -7.84 4.48 -0.49
C LEU A 218 -7.88 5.01 0.95
N SER A 219 -8.03 6.32 1.14
CA SER A 219 -8.21 6.93 2.45
C SER A 219 -9.54 6.53 3.09
N LYS A 220 -10.65 6.62 2.33
CA LYS A 220 -12.00 6.18 2.73
C LYS A 220 -11.99 4.75 3.25
N TRP A 221 -11.26 3.86 2.58
CA TRP A 221 -11.19 2.43 2.93
C TRP A 221 -9.89 2.01 3.61
N LYS A 222 -9.14 2.94 4.24
CA LYS A 222 -7.84 2.67 4.88
C LYS A 222 -7.88 1.50 5.87
N GLY A 223 -8.98 1.34 6.61
CA GLY A 223 -9.13 0.30 7.63
C GLY A 223 -9.50 -1.09 7.08
N ASN A 224 -9.85 -1.20 5.79
CA ASN A 224 -10.24 -2.48 5.22
C ASN A 224 -9.02 -3.30 4.82
N ASN A 225 -8.84 -4.48 5.41
CA ASN A 225 -7.70 -5.36 5.18
C ASN A 225 -8.06 -6.65 4.43
N SER A 226 -9.21 -6.71 3.75
CA SER A 226 -9.56 -7.88 2.95
C SER A 226 -8.53 -8.15 1.85
N ALA A 227 -8.43 -9.40 1.42
CA ALA A 227 -7.49 -9.81 0.37
C ALA A 227 -7.70 -9.01 -0.92
N SER A 228 -8.96 -8.74 -1.33
CA SER A 228 -9.28 -7.87 -2.47
C SER A 228 -8.72 -6.45 -2.33
N PHE A 229 -8.88 -5.80 -1.17
CA PHE A 229 -8.35 -4.46 -0.94
C PHE A 229 -6.82 -4.43 -0.90
N GLN A 230 -6.19 -5.47 -0.35
CA GLN A 230 -4.73 -5.60 -0.39
C GLN A 230 -4.21 -5.84 -1.81
N SER A 231 -4.92 -6.64 -2.62
CA SER A 231 -4.61 -6.87 -4.03
C SER A 231 -4.69 -5.56 -4.82
N PHE A 232 -5.78 -4.83 -4.67
CA PHE A 232 -6.02 -3.55 -5.33
C PHE A 232 -4.94 -2.51 -5.01
N ARG A 233 -4.59 -2.34 -3.72
CA ARG A 233 -3.54 -1.40 -3.29
C ARG A 233 -2.18 -1.69 -3.91
N ARG A 234 -1.85 -2.96 -4.12
CA ARG A 234 -0.58 -3.39 -4.72
C ARG A 234 -0.54 -3.13 -6.23
N GLN A 235 -1.70 -3.10 -6.88
CA GLN A 235 -1.84 -2.91 -8.32
C GLN A 235 -1.85 -1.44 -8.74
N LEU A 236 -2.22 -0.53 -7.85
CA LEU A 236 -2.24 0.90 -8.16
C LEU A 236 -0.82 1.45 -8.34
N PRO A 237 -0.58 2.31 -9.34
CA PRO A 237 0.66 3.06 -9.50
C PRO A 237 0.70 4.18 -8.45
N VAL A 238 0.73 3.82 -7.16
CA VAL A 238 0.86 4.81 -6.10
C VAL A 238 2.26 5.37 -6.23
N THR A 239 2.37 6.60 -6.74
CA THR A 239 3.57 7.41 -6.69
C THR A 239 3.95 7.58 -5.22
N GLN A 240 4.74 6.65 -4.70
CA GLN A 240 5.50 6.86 -3.49
C GLN A 240 6.50 7.94 -3.83
N LYS A 241 6.15 9.21 -3.54
CA LYS A 241 7.18 10.24 -3.44
C LYS A 241 8.26 9.66 -2.52
N PRO A 242 9.54 9.61 -2.93
CA PRO A 242 10.57 9.02 -2.10
C PRO A 242 10.49 9.70 -0.73
N GLY A 243 10.18 8.89 0.30
CA GLY A 243 9.90 9.39 1.63
C GLY A 243 11.11 10.12 2.22
N GLY A 244 10.94 10.69 3.42
CA GLY A 244 12.00 11.44 4.10
C GLY A 244 13.35 10.71 4.22
N LEU A 245 13.37 9.38 4.08
CA LEU A 245 14.58 8.57 3.99
C LEU A 245 15.51 8.97 2.83
N TYR A 246 14.98 9.32 1.65
CA TYR A 246 15.82 9.75 0.52
C TYR A 246 16.48 11.11 0.81
N LEU A 247 15.72 12.03 1.40
CA LEU A 247 16.25 13.32 1.86
C LEU A 247 17.29 13.13 2.97
N PHE A 248 17.06 12.17 3.88
CA PHE A 248 17.99 11.81 4.95
C PHE A 248 19.29 11.22 4.42
N ILE A 249 19.23 10.35 3.41
CA ILE A 249 20.41 9.80 2.71
C ILE A 249 21.20 10.91 2.02
N LEU A 250 20.51 11.84 1.33
CA LEU A 250 21.18 13.00 0.71
C LEU A 250 21.88 13.89 1.74
N ILE A 251 21.27 14.11 2.90
CA ILE A 251 21.88 14.88 4.01
C ILE A 251 23.12 14.16 4.55
N ILE A 252 23.07 12.83 4.74
CA ILE A 252 24.23 12.04 5.19
C ILE A 252 25.37 12.11 4.17
N ILE A 253 25.08 11.96 2.88
CA ILE A 253 26.08 12.05 1.81
C ILE A 253 26.71 13.44 1.79
N ALA A 254 25.90 14.51 1.86
CA ALA A 254 26.39 15.89 1.90
C ALA A 254 27.28 16.15 3.13
N ALA A 255 26.88 15.66 4.31
CA ALA A 255 27.68 15.76 5.53
C ALA A 255 29.00 14.99 5.43
N GLY A 256 28.98 13.78 4.84
CA GLY A 256 30.17 12.97 4.60
C GLY A 256 31.15 13.63 3.63
N ILE A 257 30.66 14.22 2.54
CA ILE A 257 31.47 14.99 1.59
C ILE A 257 32.09 16.21 2.28
N LEU A 258 31.30 16.97 3.05
CA LEU A 258 31.79 18.13 3.79
C LEU A 258 32.90 17.72 4.78
N PHE A 259 32.70 16.61 5.51
CA PHE A 259 33.70 16.06 6.42
C PHE A 259 34.97 15.63 5.69
N ALA A 260 34.87 14.92 4.57
CA ALA A 260 36.01 14.50 3.76
C ALA A 260 36.80 15.70 3.20
N VAL A 261 36.11 16.73 2.71
CA VAL A 261 36.72 17.98 2.23
C VAL A 261 37.48 18.68 3.36
N THR A 262 36.89 18.78 4.57
CA THR A 262 37.58 19.41 5.71
C THR A 262 38.83 18.64 6.14
N ILE A 263 38.80 17.31 6.14
CA ILE A 263 39.98 16.47 6.41
C ILE A 263 41.05 16.64 5.33
N PHE A 264 40.66 16.62 4.06
CA PHE A 264 41.59 16.75 2.93
C PHE A 264 42.31 18.10 2.93
N LEU A 265 41.57 19.20 3.12
CA LEU A 265 42.13 20.55 3.22
C LEU A 265 43.06 20.70 4.44
N ARG A 266 42.76 20.02 5.55
CA ARG A 266 43.59 20.06 6.77
C ARG A 266 44.88 19.23 6.63
N ASN A 267 44.84 18.09 5.93
CA ASN A 267 46.00 17.23 5.70
C ASN A 267 46.96 17.76 4.63
N GLY A 268 46.47 18.52 3.64
CA GLY A 268 47.33 19.19 2.64
C GLY A 268 48.33 20.18 3.27
N LYS A 269 47.93 20.90 4.34
CA LYS A 269 48.83 21.80 5.09
C LYS A 269 49.86 21.05 5.93
N LYS A 270 49.50 19.92 6.58
CA LYS A 270 50.44 19.11 7.39
C LYS A 270 51.54 18.44 6.56
N ARG A 271 51.25 18.04 5.32
CA ARG A 271 52.24 17.38 4.43
C ARG A 271 53.35 18.33 3.95
N LYS A 272 53.09 19.64 3.84
CA LYS A 272 54.11 20.61 3.36
C LYS A 272 55.25 20.80 4.37
N LEU A 273 54.97 20.84 5.67
CA LEU A 273 56.00 21.01 6.72
C LEU A 273 56.93 19.80 6.88
N LYS A 274 56.48 18.59 6.52
CA LYS A 274 57.32 17.38 6.52
C LYS A 274 58.36 17.34 5.40
N LYS A 275 58.30 18.24 4.40
CA LYS A 275 59.26 18.29 3.27
C LYS A 275 60.57 19.01 3.60
N LEU A 276 60.65 19.72 4.73
CA LEU A 276 61.88 20.39 5.14
C LEU A 276 62.85 19.39 5.77
N SER A 277 64.14 19.51 5.41
CA SER A 277 65.22 18.80 6.08
C SER A 277 65.37 19.28 7.54
N VAL A 278 66.16 18.56 8.33
CA VAL A 278 66.41 18.90 9.75
C VAL A 278 67.03 20.31 9.87
N GLN A 279 67.97 20.66 9.00
CA GLN A 279 68.61 21.98 8.98
C GLN A 279 67.65 23.07 8.50
N GLU A 280 66.87 22.79 7.45
CA GLU A 280 65.86 23.74 6.94
C GLU A 280 64.77 24.02 7.97
N ARG A 281 64.39 23.03 8.79
CA ARG A 281 63.42 23.23 9.88
C ARG A 281 63.97 24.15 10.96
N LYS A 282 65.23 23.98 11.34
CA LYS A 282 65.94 24.84 12.31
C LYS A 282 66.03 26.30 11.83
N VAL A 283 66.35 26.50 10.55
CA VAL A 283 66.36 27.82 9.91
C VAL A 283 64.93 28.40 9.84
N PHE A 284 63.95 27.59 9.46
CA PHE A 284 62.55 28.01 9.37
C PHE A 284 61.97 28.46 10.72
N GLU A 285 62.37 27.84 11.84
CA GLU A 285 61.95 28.25 13.18
C GLU A 285 62.43 29.65 13.57
N LEU A 286 63.65 30.02 13.19
CA LEU A 286 64.15 31.37 13.41
C LEU A 286 63.50 32.38 12.44
N LEU A 287 63.24 31.98 11.19
CA LEU A 287 62.46 32.79 10.24
C LEU A 287 61.06 33.13 10.77
N GLN A 288 60.39 32.16 11.40
CA GLN A 288 59.07 32.36 12.02
C GLN A 288 59.11 33.34 13.20
N LYS A 289 60.23 33.38 13.93
CA LYS A 289 60.47 34.34 15.02
C LYS A 289 60.85 35.74 14.53
N GLY A 290 60.98 35.93 13.21
CA GLY A 290 61.35 37.21 12.62
C GLY A 290 62.85 37.49 12.59
N ALA A 291 63.70 36.54 12.99
CA ALA A 291 65.15 36.72 12.95
C ALA A 291 65.63 37.01 11.52
N SER A 292 66.64 37.87 11.35
CA SER A 292 67.28 38.21 10.08
C SER A 292 68.21 37.10 9.59
N ASN A 293 68.65 37.15 8.32
CA ASN A 293 69.60 36.14 7.83
C ASN A 293 70.96 36.22 8.53
N GLN A 294 71.33 37.40 9.04
CA GLN A 294 72.53 37.59 9.86
C GLN A 294 72.36 36.91 11.22
N GLU A 295 71.24 37.15 11.91
CA GLU A 295 70.98 36.54 13.21
C GLU A 295 70.89 35.00 13.12
N ILE A 296 70.38 34.46 12.00
CA ILE A 296 70.36 33.01 11.76
C ILE A 296 71.77 32.46 11.49
N SER A 297 72.58 33.22 10.76
CA SER A 297 74.00 32.92 10.49
C SER A 297 74.77 32.81 11.80
N ASP A 298 74.60 33.79 12.69
CA ASP A 298 75.26 33.88 13.98
C ASP A 298 74.77 32.78 14.94
N ALA A 299 73.45 32.52 14.98
CA ALA A 299 72.87 31.52 15.87
C ALA A 299 73.26 30.07 15.55
N TYR A 300 73.58 29.76 14.29
CA TYR A 300 73.98 28.41 13.86
C TYR A 300 75.45 28.31 13.44
N ASN A 301 76.21 29.40 13.53
CA ASN A 301 77.62 29.50 13.13
C ASN A 301 77.87 28.97 11.71
N ILE A 302 77.07 29.42 10.75
CA ILE A 302 77.16 29.08 9.32
C ILE A 302 77.21 30.36 8.49
N GLU A 303 77.73 30.30 7.26
CA GLU A 303 77.79 31.50 6.43
C GLU A 303 76.41 32.03 6.02
N ILE A 304 76.30 33.35 5.89
CA ILE A 304 75.10 34.05 5.38
C ILE A 304 74.68 33.53 4.00
N SER A 305 75.65 33.17 3.15
CA SER A 305 75.45 32.56 1.84
C SER A 305 74.65 31.25 1.95
N THR A 306 74.99 30.43 2.95
CA THR A 306 74.37 29.14 3.25
C THR A 306 72.98 29.33 3.83
N VAL A 307 72.78 30.34 4.69
CA VAL A 307 71.45 30.74 5.18
C VAL A 307 70.54 31.15 4.02
N LYS A 308 71.01 31.98 3.08
CA LYS A 308 70.23 32.39 1.89
C LYS A 308 69.80 31.19 1.05
N SER A 309 70.70 30.22 0.86
CA SER A 309 70.40 28.96 0.16
C SER A 309 69.32 28.14 0.88
N HIS A 310 69.42 27.98 2.22
CA HIS A 310 68.38 27.32 3.00
C HIS A 310 67.04 28.04 2.93
N VAL A 311 67.01 29.38 3.02
CA VAL A 311 65.79 30.19 2.90
C VAL A 311 65.13 30.02 1.53
N SER A 312 65.91 30.06 0.45
CA SER A 312 65.43 29.82 -0.92
C SER A 312 64.82 28.43 -1.07
N ASN A 313 65.50 27.40 -0.56
CA ASN A 313 65.02 26.02 -0.59
C ASN A 313 63.74 25.84 0.24
N ILE A 314 63.63 26.49 1.40
CA ILE A 314 62.42 26.50 2.23
C ILE A 314 61.26 27.14 1.48
N PHE A 315 61.48 28.29 0.84
CA PHE A 315 60.45 29.00 0.08
C PHE A 315 59.92 28.16 -1.08
N SER A 316 60.84 27.55 -1.83
CA SER A 316 60.52 26.61 -2.90
C SER A 316 59.74 25.38 -2.38
N LYS A 317 60.23 24.72 -1.32
CA LYS A 317 59.62 23.50 -0.76
C LYS A 317 58.24 23.73 -0.15
N LEU A 318 58.00 24.90 0.44
CA LEU A 318 56.72 25.27 1.03
C LEU A 318 55.77 26.00 0.06
N ASN A 319 56.27 26.36 -1.13
CA ASN A 319 55.60 27.18 -2.14
C ASN A 319 55.11 28.52 -1.56
N ILE A 320 56.02 29.25 -0.92
CA ILE A 320 55.80 30.60 -0.36
C ILE A 320 56.73 31.60 -1.03
N LYS A 321 56.29 32.86 -1.12
CA LYS A 321 56.98 33.91 -1.90
C LYS A 321 57.70 34.94 -1.03
N SER A 322 57.44 34.96 0.28
CA SER A 322 57.97 36.00 1.15
C SER A 322 58.23 35.54 2.58
N ARG A 323 59.12 36.28 3.28
CA ARG A 323 59.35 36.10 4.72
C ARG A 323 58.07 36.33 5.54
N LYS A 324 57.23 37.27 5.12
CA LYS A 324 55.93 37.55 5.76
C LYS A 324 54.98 36.35 5.69
N GLU A 325 54.97 35.64 4.56
CA GLU A 325 54.24 34.37 4.44
C GLU A 325 54.82 33.30 5.36
N ALA A 326 56.15 33.20 5.48
CA ALA A 326 56.81 32.25 6.39
C ALA A 326 56.40 32.47 7.86
N ILE A 327 56.37 33.72 8.31
CA ILE A 327 55.97 34.11 9.69
C ILE A 327 54.51 33.74 9.96
N ASN A 328 53.62 33.89 8.98
CA ASN A 328 52.18 33.61 9.13
C ASN A 328 51.81 32.11 9.08
N ILE A 329 52.77 31.22 8.80
CA ILE A 329 52.54 29.77 8.88
C ILE A 329 52.45 29.38 10.36
N LYS A 330 51.24 29.15 10.88
CA LYS A 330 51.05 28.70 12.27
C LYS A 330 51.58 27.27 12.47
N LYS A 331 52.47 27.08 13.46
CA LYS A 331 52.78 25.77 14.05
C LYS A 331 51.53 25.30 14.83
N LYS A 332 51.05 24.10 14.54
CA LYS A 332 50.08 23.40 15.40
C LYS A 332 50.60 22.01 15.68
#